data_AF-A0A7H2V360-F1
#
_entry.id   AF-A0A7H2V360-F1
#
_cell.length_a   1.000
_cell.length_b   1.000
_cell.length_c   1.000
_cell.angle_alpha   90.00
_cell.angle_beta   90.00
_cell.angle_gamma   90.00
#
_symmetry.space_group_name_H-M   'P 1'
#
loop_
_entity.id
_entity.type
_entity.pdbx_description
1 polymer ?
#
loop_
_entity_poly.entity_id
_entity_poly.type
_entity_poly.pdbx_seq_one_letter_code
_entity_poly.pdbx_strand_id
1 'polypeptide(L)'
;MTVSVNVVSFFKNHPKFPFLYWHKNYDEYTAMYLCLTNLLKAYIPEKDRNDWTHAYDFIDFRRNPDGEVAYPLMCINSKLELVINLGPRKLDENEIDENFFSVQVSRDDRWGDKWMDNAPEDEWYNEISIMFDFNNAASLEKIDSILNKIMQKKLSYNELLILEE
;
A
#
# COMPACT_ATOMS: atom_id res chain seq x y z
N MET A 1 14.54 -1.20 16.28
CA MET A 1 13.16 -1.51 15.86
C MET A 1 12.85 -0.63 14.67
N THR A 2 12.42 -1.20 13.55
CA THR A 2 12.22 -0.46 12.30
C THR A 2 10.95 0.41 12.35
N VAL A 3 10.77 1.31 11.38
CA VAL A 3 9.63 2.23 11.33
C VAL A 3 8.32 1.44 11.22
N SER A 4 8.27 0.44 10.35
CA SER A 4 7.10 -0.40 10.15
C SER A 4 6.71 -1.14 11.44
N VAL A 5 7.69 -1.74 12.12
CA VAL A 5 7.48 -2.48 13.37
C VAL A 5 6.96 -1.57 14.47
N ASN A 6 7.46 -0.33 14.58
CA ASN A 6 6.97 0.63 15.56
C ASN A 6 5.50 0.98 15.33
N VAL A 7 5.12 1.29 14.07
CA VAL A 7 3.73 1.60 13.72
C VAL A 7 2.83 0.41 14.01
N VAL A 8 3.17 -0.78 13.52
CA VAL A 8 2.34 -1.98 13.71
C VAL A 8 2.25 -2.36 15.19
N SER A 9 3.32 -2.20 15.97
CA SER A 9 3.31 -2.49 17.41
C SER A 9 2.35 -1.60 18.20
N PHE A 10 2.12 -0.35 17.77
CA PHE A 10 1.07 0.49 18.34
C PHE A 10 -0.31 -0.15 18.14
N PHE A 11 -0.59 -0.67 16.94
CA PHE A 11 -1.87 -1.31 16.61
C PHE A 11 -2.04 -2.71 17.20
N LYS A 12 -0.98 -3.37 17.66
CA LYS A 12 -1.10 -4.66 18.39
C LYS A 12 -1.93 -4.58 19.67
N ASN A 13 -2.10 -3.38 20.23
CA ASN A 13 -2.97 -3.14 21.39
C ASN A 13 -4.45 -2.91 20.99
N HIS A 14 -4.77 -2.84 19.70
CA HIS A 14 -6.14 -2.64 19.23
C HIS A 14 -6.96 -3.94 19.36
N PRO A 15 -8.22 -3.91 19.86
CA PRO A 15 -9.03 -5.12 20.10
C PRO A 15 -9.29 -5.99 18.87
N LYS A 16 -9.11 -5.42 17.68
CA LYS A 16 -9.33 -6.09 16.38
C LYS A 16 -8.06 -6.60 15.71
N PHE A 17 -6.87 -6.27 16.24
CA PHE A 17 -5.64 -6.82 15.69
C PHE A 17 -5.65 -8.35 15.86
N PRO A 18 -5.27 -9.17 14.86
CA PRO A 18 -4.51 -8.83 13.64
C PRO A 18 -5.34 -8.54 12.38
N PHE A 19 -6.57 -8.06 12.52
CA PHE A 19 -7.47 -7.65 11.42
C PHE A 19 -7.82 -8.76 10.41
N LEU A 20 -7.93 -10.03 10.84
CA LEU A 20 -8.15 -11.19 9.95
C LEU A 20 -9.37 -11.06 9.03
N TYR A 21 -10.35 -10.25 9.40
CA TYR A 21 -11.60 -10.08 8.70
C TYR A 21 -11.78 -8.67 8.13
N TRP A 22 -10.68 -7.93 7.92
CA TRP A 22 -10.68 -6.58 7.36
C TRP A 22 -11.48 -6.45 6.05
N HIS A 23 -11.58 -7.52 5.25
CA HIS A 23 -12.29 -7.53 3.97
C HIS A 23 -13.81 -7.72 4.09
N LYS A 24 -14.34 -8.01 5.29
CA LYS A 24 -15.78 -8.25 5.53
C LYS A 24 -16.31 -7.60 6.81
N ASN A 25 -15.43 -7.03 7.64
CA ASN A 25 -15.78 -6.35 8.87
C ASN A 25 -15.34 -4.88 8.81
N TYR A 26 -16.30 -3.97 8.94
CA TYR A 26 -16.08 -2.53 8.83
C TYR A 26 -15.12 -1.95 9.87
N ASP A 27 -15.21 -2.42 11.13
CA ASP A 27 -14.35 -1.93 12.21
C ASP A 27 -12.90 -2.39 12.00
N GLU A 28 -12.72 -3.65 11.57
CA GLU A 28 -11.40 -4.16 11.22
C GLU A 28 -10.82 -3.44 10.01
N TYR A 29 -11.63 -3.20 8.98
CA TYR A 29 -11.20 -2.42 7.81
C TYR A 29 -10.73 -1.03 8.21
N THR A 30 -11.49 -0.33 9.05
CA THR A 30 -11.15 1.04 9.47
C THR A 30 -9.85 1.06 10.27
N ALA A 31 -9.69 0.14 11.22
CA ALA A 31 -8.46 0.04 12.02
C ALA A 31 -7.24 -0.34 11.16
N MET A 32 -7.43 -1.27 10.23
CA MET A 32 -6.41 -1.69 9.27
C MET A 32 -6.01 -0.55 8.32
N TYR A 33 -6.98 0.17 7.75
CA TYR A 33 -6.75 1.29 6.85
C TYR A 33 -5.99 2.42 7.57
N LEU A 34 -6.34 2.70 8.83
CA LEU A 34 -5.58 3.63 9.68
C LEU A 34 -4.16 3.14 9.93
N CYS A 35 -3.95 1.84 10.17
CA CYS A 35 -2.61 1.25 10.31
C CYS A 35 -1.77 1.47 9.05
N LEU A 36 -2.30 1.13 7.87
CA LEU A 36 -1.64 1.34 6.57
C LEU A 36 -1.33 2.83 6.32
N THR A 37 -2.29 3.71 6.63
CA THR A 37 -2.13 5.15 6.43
C THR A 37 -1.01 5.70 7.31
N ASN A 38 -0.95 5.29 8.58
CA ASN A 38 0.13 5.70 9.48
C ASN A 38 1.47 5.11 9.07
N LEU A 39 1.47 3.86 8.59
CA LEU A 39 2.66 3.19 8.07
C LEU A 39 3.26 4.00 6.92
N LEU A 40 2.48 4.29 5.87
CA LEU A 40 2.94 5.06 4.72
C LEU A 40 3.39 6.47 5.12
N LYS A 41 2.60 7.19 5.93
CA LYS A 41 2.91 8.55 6.40
C LYS A 41 4.20 8.63 7.20
N ALA A 42 4.64 7.56 7.84
CA ALA A 42 5.88 7.53 8.61
C ALA A 42 7.14 7.60 7.72
N TYR A 43 7.05 7.23 6.44
CA TYR A 43 8.17 7.33 5.48
C TYR A 43 8.15 8.60 4.63
N ILE A 44 7.02 9.31 4.59
CA ILE A 44 6.90 10.55 3.82
C ILE A 44 7.50 11.71 4.62
N PRO A 45 8.54 12.40 4.12
CA PRO A 45 9.08 13.59 4.77
C PRO A 45 8.00 14.64 4.99
N GLU A 46 8.01 15.32 6.14
CA GLU A 46 6.93 16.23 6.53
C GLU A 46 6.66 17.33 5.49
N LYS A 47 7.72 17.87 4.88
CA LYS A 47 7.65 18.87 3.81
C LYS A 47 6.94 18.38 2.52
N ASP A 48 6.93 17.07 2.28
CA ASP A 48 6.44 16.46 1.04
C ASP A 48 5.03 15.86 1.23
N ARG A 49 4.47 15.87 2.45
CA ARG A 49 3.17 15.24 2.77
C ARG A 49 2.00 15.75 1.93
N ASN A 50 2.00 17.03 1.57
CA ASN A 50 0.93 17.63 0.77
C ASN A 50 0.97 17.18 -0.70
N ASP A 51 2.07 16.57 -1.15
CA ASP A 51 2.20 16.05 -2.51
C ASP A 51 1.61 14.64 -2.64
N TRP A 52 1.28 14.00 -1.51
CA TRP A 52 0.66 12.68 -1.46
C TRP A 52 -0.83 12.82 -1.17
N THR A 53 -1.65 12.25 -2.04
CA THR A 53 -3.12 12.25 -1.88
C THR A 53 -3.66 10.83 -2.02
N HIS A 54 -4.86 10.59 -1.50
CA HIS A 54 -5.55 9.32 -1.75
C HIS A 54 -5.95 9.26 -3.22
N ALA A 55 -5.59 8.16 -3.90
CA ALA A 55 -5.96 7.94 -5.29
C ALA A 55 -7.44 7.55 -5.42
N TYR A 56 -7.93 6.80 -4.43
CA TYR A 56 -9.34 6.53 -4.22
C TYR A 56 -9.71 6.75 -2.75
N ASP A 57 -10.96 7.16 -2.54
CA ASP A 57 -11.52 7.27 -1.20
C ASP A 57 -11.69 5.91 -0.53
N PHE A 58 -11.91 5.97 0.79
CA PHE A 58 -12.35 4.86 1.61
C PHE A 58 -13.49 4.05 0.95
N ILE A 59 -13.33 2.72 0.87
CA ILE A 59 -14.37 1.84 0.33
C ILE A 59 -15.40 1.52 1.41
N ASP A 60 -16.63 2.02 1.24
CA ASP A 60 -17.75 1.65 2.12
C ASP A 60 -18.28 0.27 1.77
N PHE A 61 -17.87 -0.76 2.53
CA PHE A 61 -18.34 -2.14 2.40
C PHE A 61 -19.86 -2.28 2.40
N ARG A 62 -20.60 -1.37 3.04
CA ARG A 62 -22.07 -1.41 3.04
C ARG A 62 -22.67 -1.10 1.67
N ARG A 63 -21.92 -0.41 0.81
CA ARG A 63 -22.33 -0.02 -0.55
C ARG A 63 -21.68 -0.90 -1.62
N ASN A 64 -20.73 -1.75 -1.24
CA ASN A 64 -20.03 -2.66 -2.13
C ASN A 64 -20.05 -4.10 -1.58
N PRO A 65 -21.21 -4.77 -1.59
CA PRO A 65 -21.38 -6.08 -0.97
C PRO A 65 -20.52 -7.19 -1.62
N ASP A 66 -20.19 -7.01 -2.90
CA ASP A 66 -19.36 -7.94 -3.69
C ASP A 66 -17.93 -7.43 -3.87
N GLY A 67 -17.57 -6.32 -3.22
CA GLY A 67 -16.33 -5.60 -3.44
C GLY A 67 -15.10 -6.36 -3.00
N GLU A 68 -14.46 -7.06 -3.93
CA GLU A 68 -13.10 -7.54 -3.71
C GLU A 68 -12.15 -6.35 -3.58
N VAL A 69 -11.65 -6.14 -2.38
CA VAL A 69 -10.62 -5.14 -2.10
C VAL A 69 -9.30 -5.89 -1.97
N ALA A 70 -8.40 -5.74 -2.93
CA ALA A 70 -7.05 -6.31 -2.85
C ALA A 70 -6.06 -5.35 -2.15
N TYR A 71 -6.12 -4.05 -2.51
CA TYR A 71 -5.27 -3.00 -1.95
C TYR A 71 -6.13 -1.88 -1.35
N PRO A 72 -6.44 -1.95 -0.04
CA PRO A 72 -7.34 -1.01 0.61
C PRO A 72 -6.82 0.42 0.68
N LEU A 73 -5.49 0.64 0.69
CA LEU A 73 -4.90 1.97 0.64
C LEU A 73 -4.22 2.18 -0.72
N MET A 74 -4.65 3.20 -1.44
CA MET A 74 -4.00 3.66 -2.67
C MET A 74 -3.68 5.15 -2.56
N CYS A 75 -2.41 5.51 -2.75
CA CYS A 75 -1.94 6.89 -2.66
C CYS A 75 -1.16 7.27 -3.90
N ILE A 76 -1.36 8.49 -4.38
CA ILE A 76 -0.73 9.03 -5.57
C ILE A 76 0.12 10.26 -5.23
N ASN A 77 1.26 10.38 -5.90
CA ASN A 77 2.08 11.57 -5.91
C ASN A 77 2.39 11.97 -7.36
N SER A 78 1.74 13.03 -7.84
CA SER A 78 1.89 13.51 -9.22
C SER A 78 3.25 14.11 -9.54
N LYS A 79 3.99 14.61 -8.55
CA LYS A 79 5.37 15.11 -8.78
C LYS A 79 6.33 13.96 -9.05
N LEU A 80 6.12 12.82 -8.39
CA LEU A 80 6.91 11.61 -8.58
C LEU A 80 6.38 10.73 -9.72
N GLU A 81 5.16 10.99 -10.19
CA GLU A 81 4.43 10.11 -11.13
C GLU A 81 4.39 8.66 -10.62
N LEU A 82 4.02 8.53 -9.34
CA LEU A 82 4.03 7.28 -8.61
C LEU A 82 2.70 7.06 -7.88
N VAL A 83 2.16 5.85 -8.00
CA VAL A 83 1.05 5.34 -7.20
C VAL A 83 1.55 4.20 -6.32
N ILE A 84 1.19 4.22 -5.04
CA ILE A 84 1.49 3.17 -4.08
C ILE A 84 0.17 2.55 -3.64
N ASN A 85 0.03 1.25 -3.87
CA ASN A 85 -1.06 0.44 -3.38
C ASN A 85 -0.54 -0.43 -2.21
N LEU A 86 -1.13 -0.30 -1.03
CA LEU A 86 -0.78 -1.09 0.16
C LEU A 86 -1.98 -1.93 0.61
N GLY A 87 -1.72 -3.18 0.96
CA GLY A 87 -2.72 -4.06 1.54
C GLY A 87 -2.14 -5.17 2.40
N PRO A 88 -2.80 -5.52 3.52
CA PRO A 88 -2.50 -6.78 4.15
C PRO A 88 -3.00 -7.94 3.29
N ARG A 89 -2.33 -9.09 3.38
CA ARG A 89 -2.85 -10.33 2.81
C ARG A 89 -4.24 -10.61 3.37
N LYS A 90 -5.16 -11.01 2.50
CA LYS A 90 -6.39 -11.68 2.92
C LYS A 90 -6.02 -13.12 3.32
N LEU A 91 -6.15 -13.44 4.60
CA LEU A 91 -5.95 -14.81 5.05
C LEU A 91 -7.21 -15.62 4.73
N ASP A 92 -7.08 -16.56 3.79
CA ASP A 92 -8.07 -17.61 3.62
C ASP A 92 -7.83 -18.70 4.67
N GLU A 93 -8.91 -19.27 5.21
CA GLU A 93 -8.88 -20.22 6.33
C GLU A 93 -8.04 -21.49 6.07
N ASN A 94 -7.64 -21.72 4.81
CA ASN A 94 -6.88 -22.89 4.36
C ASN A 94 -5.42 -22.61 3.98
N GLU A 95 -4.94 -21.36 4.01
CA GLU A 95 -3.57 -21.02 3.63
C GLU A 95 -2.78 -20.47 4.81
N ILE A 96 -1.86 -21.29 5.32
CA ILE A 96 -0.80 -20.84 6.22
C ILE A 96 0.48 -20.77 5.39
N ASP A 97 0.70 -19.63 4.73
CA ASP A 97 2.05 -19.29 4.28
C ASP A 97 2.61 -18.28 5.27
N GLU A 98 3.52 -18.78 6.10
CA GLU A 98 4.11 -18.06 7.22
C GLU A 98 4.93 -16.84 6.78
N ASN A 99 5.32 -16.70 5.50
CA ASN A 99 6.23 -15.64 5.03
C ASN A 99 5.70 -14.83 3.83
N PHE A 100 4.38 -14.71 3.70
CA PHE A 100 3.82 -14.03 2.54
C PHE A 100 4.24 -12.56 2.44
N PHE A 101 4.78 -12.23 1.27
CA PHE A 101 5.10 -10.89 0.83
C PHE A 101 5.07 -10.86 -0.69
N SER A 102 4.37 -9.89 -1.27
CA SER A 102 4.26 -9.75 -2.72
C SER A 102 4.40 -8.28 -3.09
N VAL A 103 5.20 -8.04 -4.14
CA VAL A 103 5.36 -6.74 -4.76
C VAL A 103 5.04 -6.92 -6.22
N GLN A 104 4.25 -6.00 -6.77
CA GLN A 104 3.95 -5.92 -8.17
C GLN A 104 4.19 -4.48 -8.62
N VAL A 105 4.82 -4.33 -9.77
CA VAL A 105 5.16 -3.06 -10.40
C VAL A 105 4.52 -3.03 -11.78
N SER A 106 3.87 -1.92 -12.11
CA SER A 106 3.25 -1.71 -13.41
C SER A 106 3.35 -0.25 -13.84
N ARG A 107 2.91 0.02 -15.07
CA ARG A 107 2.64 1.38 -15.55
C ARG A 107 1.18 1.48 -15.95
N ASP A 108 0.57 2.63 -15.69
CA ASP A 108 -0.83 2.88 -16.02
C ASP A 108 -1.02 4.37 -16.38
N ASP A 109 -1.78 4.64 -17.43
CA ASP A 109 -2.10 5.98 -17.93
C ASP A 109 -3.41 6.54 -17.37
N ARG A 110 -4.18 5.75 -16.62
CA ARG A 110 -5.43 6.22 -15.98
C ARG A 110 -5.20 7.35 -14.98
N TRP A 111 -3.97 7.53 -14.50
CA TRP A 111 -3.64 8.48 -13.46
C TRP A 111 -3.31 9.88 -13.98
N GLY A 112 -3.76 10.89 -13.24
CA GLY A 112 -3.48 12.29 -13.58
C GLY A 112 -4.03 12.71 -14.94
N ASP A 113 -5.18 12.15 -15.34
CA ASP A 113 -5.91 12.44 -16.57
C ASP A 113 -5.18 12.06 -17.89
N LYS A 114 -4.03 11.37 -17.82
CA LYS A 114 -3.17 11.06 -18.98
C LYS A 114 -3.83 10.16 -20.04
N TRP A 115 -4.74 9.29 -19.64
CA TRP A 115 -5.51 8.42 -20.55
C TRP A 115 -6.34 9.22 -21.57
N MET A 116 -6.78 10.43 -21.23
CA MET A 116 -7.52 11.30 -22.16
C MET A 116 -6.63 11.87 -23.27
N ASP A 117 -5.32 11.96 -23.00
CA ASP A 117 -4.34 12.60 -23.87
C ASP A 117 -3.61 11.60 -24.79
N ASN A 118 -3.91 10.29 -24.69
CA ASN A 118 -3.14 9.22 -25.33
C ASN A 118 -1.63 9.32 -25.05
N ALA A 119 -1.28 9.57 -23.79
CA ALA A 119 0.10 9.72 -23.36
C ALA A 119 0.95 8.50 -23.76
N PRO A 120 2.19 8.69 -24.25
CA PRO A 120 3.09 7.58 -24.55
C PRO A 120 3.51 6.86 -23.26
N GLU A 121 3.89 5.58 -23.37
CA GLU A 121 4.12 4.68 -22.21
C GLU A 121 5.24 5.16 -21.26
N ASP A 122 6.21 5.92 -21.76
CA ASP A 122 7.28 6.54 -20.98
C ASP A 122 6.80 7.71 -20.13
N GLU A 123 5.62 8.26 -20.43
CA GLU A 123 4.95 9.27 -19.63
C GLU A 123 3.92 8.66 -18.65
N TRP A 124 3.69 7.35 -18.65
CA TRP A 124 2.73 6.74 -17.72
C TRP A 124 3.20 6.83 -16.27
N TYR A 125 2.25 6.79 -15.33
CA TYR A 125 2.60 6.70 -13.92
C TYR A 125 3.13 5.30 -13.63
N ASN A 126 4.13 5.22 -12.76
CA ASN A 126 4.51 3.94 -12.18
C ASN A 126 3.55 3.58 -11.05
N GLU A 127 3.13 2.32 -10.97
CA GLU A 127 2.46 1.78 -9.80
C GLU A 127 3.37 0.78 -9.09
N ILE A 128 3.35 0.82 -7.76
CA ILE A 128 3.90 -0.25 -6.92
C ILE A 128 2.82 -0.73 -5.95
N SER A 129 2.50 -2.00 -6.03
CA SER A 129 1.51 -2.66 -5.20
C SER A 129 2.20 -3.62 -4.25
N ILE A 130 2.02 -3.41 -2.96
CA ILE A 130 2.71 -4.16 -1.89
C ILE A 130 1.67 -4.85 -1.03
N MET A 131 1.70 -6.18 -1.04
CA MET A 131 0.87 -7.03 -0.21
C MET A 131 1.73 -7.74 0.83
N PHE A 132 1.33 -7.68 2.10
CA PHE A 132 2.17 -8.15 3.20
C PHE A 132 1.36 -8.65 4.40
N ASP A 133 2.02 -9.23 5.40
CA ASP A 133 1.39 -9.64 6.66
C ASP A 133 1.89 -8.75 7.82
N PHE A 134 0.96 -8.13 8.55
CA PHE A 134 1.27 -7.36 9.76
C PHE A 134 1.90 -8.19 10.88
N ASN A 135 1.70 -9.50 10.86
CA ASN A 135 2.21 -10.42 11.88
C ASN A 135 3.59 -10.98 11.55
N ASN A 136 4.03 -10.86 10.30
CA ASN A 136 5.32 -11.35 9.86
C ASN A 136 6.40 -10.25 9.94
N ALA A 137 7.39 -10.44 10.81
CA ALA A 137 8.48 -9.49 10.98
C ALA A 137 9.34 -9.30 9.72
N ALA A 138 9.61 -10.37 8.97
CA ALA A 138 10.38 -10.29 7.72
C ALA A 138 9.63 -9.51 6.63
N SER A 139 8.31 -9.66 6.53
CA SER A 139 7.47 -8.85 5.64
C SER A 139 7.53 -7.37 6.02
N LEU A 140 7.48 -7.06 7.32
CA LEU A 140 7.65 -5.68 7.81
C LEU A 140 9.04 -5.10 7.48
N GLU A 141 10.11 -5.89 7.63
CA GLU A 141 11.47 -5.48 7.24
C GLU A 141 11.60 -5.23 5.72
N LYS A 142 10.95 -6.05 4.88
CA LYS A 142 10.90 -5.82 3.43
C LYS A 142 10.18 -4.51 3.08
N ILE A 143 9.07 -4.21 3.75
CA ILE A 143 8.37 -2.93 3.59
C ILE A 143 9.29 -1.76 3.95
N ASP A 144 10.02 -1.84 5.05
CA ASP A 144 10.97 -0.79 5.43
C ASP A 144 11.98 -0.54 4.32
N SER A 145 12.56 -1.59 3.74
CA SER A 145 13.53 -1.49 2.65
C SER A 145 12.93 -0.79 1.43
N ILE A 146 11.75 -1.23 0.98
CA ILE A 146 11.07 -0.70 -0.20
C ILE A 146 10.63 0.74 0.01
N LEU A 147 9.88 1.03 1.08
CA LEU A 147 9.34 2.36 1.33
C LEU A 147 10.46 3.39 1.53
N ASN A 148 11.56 3.05 2.20
CA ASN A 148 12.70 3.94 2.28
C ASN A 148 13.31 4.24 0.90
N LYS A 149 13.42 3.24 0.01
CA LYS A 149 13.99 3.43 -1.32
C LYS A 149 13.12 4.32 -2.20
N ILE A 150 11.80 4.07 -2.24
CA ILE A 150 10.87 4.80 -3.13
C ILE A 150 10.56 6.21 -2.62
N MET A 151 10.66 6.47 -1.30
CA MET A 151 10.36 7.78 -0.72
C MET A 151 11.52 8.79 -0.80
N GLN A 152 12.76 8.32 -1.03
CA GLN A 152 13.94 9.19 -1.06
C GLN A 152 14.16 9.89 -2.40
N LYS A 153 13.78 9.25 -3.51
CA LYS A 153 13.95 9.80 -4.86
C LYS A 153 12.92 9.22 -5.82
N LYS A 154 12.62 9.95 -6.90
CA LYS A 154 11.90 9.39 -8.05
C LYS A 154 12.71 8.25 -8.65
N LEU A 155 12.08 7.09 -8.81
CA LEU A 155 12.66 5.91 -9.44
C LEU A 155 12.09 5.76 -10.85
N SER A 156 12.91 5.26 -11.76
CA SER A 156 12.45 4.79 -13.07
C SER A 156 11.70 3.46 -12.95
N TYR A 157 10.90 3.11 -13.97
CA TYR A 157 10.20 1.83 -14.03
C TYR A 157 11.13 0.63 -13.84
N ASN A 158 12.28 0.62 -14.53
CA ASN A 158 13.28 -0.45 -14.39
C ASN A 158 13.90 -0.52 -12.99
N GLU A 159 14.07 0.62 -12.30
CA GLU A 159 14.55 0.62 -10.91
C GLU A 159 13.52 0.07 -9.92
N LEU A 160 12.23 0.24 -10.22
CA LEU A 160 11.11 -0.29 -9.45
C LEU A 160 10.94 -1.80 -9.70
N LEU A 161 11.04 -2.27 -10.94
CA LEU A 161 10.90 -3.71 -11.27
C LEU A 161 11.85 -4.61 -10.48
N ILE A 162 13.05 -4.14 -10.15
CA ILE A 162 14.01 -4.88 -9.30
C ILE A 162 13.45 -5.18 -7.89
N LEU A 163 12.38 -4.49 -7.46
CA LEU A 163 11.74 -4.69 -6.16
C LEU A 163 10.72 -5.84 -6.14
N GLU A 164 10.39 -6.45 -7.30
CA GLU A 164 9.56 -7.64 -7.36
C GLU A 164 10.31 -8.93 -6.93
N GLU A 165 11.65 -8.90 -6.96
CA GLU A 165 12.57 -10.00 -6.58
C GLU A 165 12.81 -10.11 -5.06
#